data_AF-A0A1C5DI80-F1
#
_entry.id   AF-A0A1C5DI80-F1
#
_cell.length_a   1.000
_cell.length_b   1.000
_cell.length_c   1.000
_cell.angle_alpha   90.00
_cell.angle_beta   90.00
_cell.angle_gamma   90.00
#
_symmetry.space_group_name_H-M   'P 1'
#
loop_
_entity.id
_entity.type
_entity.pdbx_description
1 polymer ?
#
loop_
_entity_poly.entity_id
_entity_poly.type
_entity_poly.pdbx_seq_one_letter_code
_entity_poly.pdbx_strand_id
1 'polypeptide(L)'
;MSACRPWLTAELRLIGPHVVVALGATAAKALFGPSFRVTKDRGALFSPGEWGDGTGGKACALATIHPSAVLRSDEREAAYAGLVSDLRVAAAALR
;
A
#
# COMPACT_ATOMS: atom_id res chain seq x y z
N MET A 1 4.10 1.45 -15.90
CA MET A 1 4.15 0.50 -14.75
C MET A 1 3.97 -0.95 -15.18
N SER A 2 4.38 -1.34 -16.38
CA SER A 2 4.20 -2.72 -16.87
C SER A 2 5.49 -3.55 -16.81
N ALA A 3 6.65 -2.97 -17.18
CA ALA A 3 7.90 -3.72 -17.32
C ALA A 3 8.36 -4.45 -16.04
N CYS A 4 8.23 -3.82 -14.87
CA CYS A 4 8.65 -4.41 -13.59
C CYS A 4 7.53 -5.18 -12.86
N ARG A 5 6.29 -5.13 -13.37
CA ARG A 5 5.14 -5.81 -12.74
C ARG A 5 5.35 -7.33 -12.59
N PRO A 6 5.98 -8.05 -13.53
CA PRO A 6 6.22 -9.49 -13.37
C PRO A 6 7.03 -9.85 -12.12
N TRP A 7 8.02 -9.02 -11.75
CA TRP A 7 8.83 -9.23 -10.55
C TRP A 7 8.01 -9.08 -9.28
N LEU A 8 7.24 -7.99 -9.16
CA LEU A 8 6.37 -7.76 -8.01
C LEU A 8 5.34 -8.88 -7.83
N THR A 9 4.73 -9.35 -8.93
CA THR A 9 3.80 -10.48 -8.87
C THR A 9 4.49 -11.76 -8.41
N ALA A 10 5.72 -12.02 -8.86
CA ALA A 10 6.49 -13.19 -8.44
C ALA A 10 6.84 -13.14 -6.95
N GLU A 11 7.27 -11.97 -6.45
CA GLU A 11 7.58 -11.74 -5.04
C GLU A 11 6.35 -11.97 -4.15
N LEU A 12 5.21 -11.39 -4.50
CA LEU A 12 3.96 -11.56 -3.75
C LEU A 12 3.50 -13.02 -3.71
N ARG A 13 3.63 -13.75 -4.81
CA ARG A 13 3.31 -15.18 -4.88
C ARG A 13 4.26 -16.03 -4.04
N LEU A 14 5.55 -15.72 -4.06
CA LEU A 14 6.57 -16.47 -3.32
C LEU A 14 6.49 -16.23 -1.81
N ILE A 15 6.30 -14.97 -1.41
CA ILE A 15 6.24 -14.57 0.01
C ILE A 15 4.89 -14.99 0.63
N GLY A 16 3.80 -14.93 -0.14
CA GLY A 16 2.45 -15.19 0.38
C GLY A 16 2.09 -14.32 1.58
N PRO A 17 2.22 -12.98 1.49
CA PRO A 17 2.03 -12.10 2.64
C PRO A 17 0.58 -12.12 3.15
N HIS A 18 0.40 -11.83 4.44
CA HIS A 18 -0.94 -11.59 5.00
C HIS A 18 -1.43 -10.17 4.73
N VAL A 19 -0.50 -9.19 4.68
CA VAL A 19 -0.80 -7.77 4.42
C VAL A 19 0.27 -7.17 3.53
N VAL A 20 -0.13 -6.34 2.56
CA VAL A 20 0.77 -5.55 1.69
C VAL A 20 0.51 -4.06 1.89
N VAL A 21 1.56 -3.29 2.17
CA VAL A 21 1.47 -1.83 2.31
C VAL A 21 2.10 -1.12 1.12
N ALA A 22 1.30 -0.37 0.37
CA ALA A 22 1.74 0.39 -0.79
C ALA A 22 2.20 1.79 -0.37
N LEU A 23 3.51 2.03 -0.41
CA LEU A 23 4.12 3.29 -0.01
C LEU A 23 4.16 4.29 -1.17
N GLY A 24 3.18 5.20 -1.21
CA GLY A 24 3.07 6.27 -2.18
C GLY A 24 2.39 5.89 -3.50
N ALA A 25 2.22 6.90 -4.36
CA ALA A 25 1.38 6.80 -5.56
C ALA A 25 1.87 5.76 -6.56
N THR A 26 3.19 5.57 -6.67
CA THR A 26 3.76 4.60 -7.61
C THR A 26 3.41 3.17 -7.22
N ALA A 27 3.69 2.80 -5.96
CA ALA A 27 3.35 1.48 -5.45
C ALA A 27 1.84 1.25 -5.45
N ALA A 28 1.06 2.25 -5.03
CA ALA A 28 -0.39 2.13 -4.96
C ALA A 28 -1.00 1.90 -6.36
N LYS A 29 -0.56 2.64 -7.39
CA LYS A 29 -1.03 2.39 -8.76
C LYS A 29 -0.59 1.04 -9.32
N ALA A 30 0.59 0.56 -8.93
CA ALA A 30 1.03 -0.76 -9.30
C ALA A 30 0.15 -1.86 -8.69
N LEU A 31 -0.36 -1.68 -7.47
CA LEU A 31 -1.21 -2.69 -6.81
C LEU A 31 -2.70 -2.54 -7.12
N PHE A 32 -3.24 -1.32 -7.06
CA PHE A 32 -4.68 -1.03 -7.13
C PHE A 32 -5.15 -0.53 -8.50
N GLY A 33 -4.23 -0.30 -9.45
CA GLY A 33 -4.54 0.20 -10.77
C GLY A 33 -4.39 1.72 -10.94
N PRO A 34 -4.45 2.22 -12.19
CA PRO A 34 -4.04 3.58 -12.53
C PRO A 34 -4.95 4.68 -11.96
N SER A 35 -6.20 4.35 -11.63
CA SER A 35 -7.20 5.27 -11.07
C SER A 35 -7.01 5.54 -9.57
N PHE A 36 -6.20 4.75 -8.87
CA PHE A 36 -6.03 4.85 -7.42
C PHE A 36 -5.41 6.20 -6.99
N ARG A 37 -5.97 6.81 -5.92
CA ARG A 37 -5.52 8.10 -5.40
C ARG A 37 -5.15 7.99 -3.92
N VAL A 38 -3.85 7.92 -3.63
CA VAL A 38 -3.32 7.86 -2.25
C VAL A 38 -3.82 9.00 -1.36
N THR A 39 -3.97 10.21 -1.89
CA THR A 39 -4.46 11.36 -1.11
C THR A 39 -5.92 11.23 -0.67
N LYS A 40 -6.70 10.36 -1.31
CA LYS A 40 -8.12 10.10 -1.00
C LYS A 40 -8.30 8.79 -0.23
N ASP A 41 -7.62 7.75 -0.68
CA ASP A 41 -7.91 6.36 -0.30
C ASP A 41 -6.85 5.77 0.66
N ARG A 42 -5.92 6.60 1.19
CA ARG A 42 -4.92 6.13 2.18
C ARG A 42 -5.58 5.68 3.48
N GLY A 43 -4.95 4.73 4.15
CA GLY A 43 -5.40 4.22 5.44
C GLY A 43 -6.58 3.24 5.36
N ALA A 44 -7.22 3.09 4.19
CA ALA A 44 -8.24 2.08 3.96
C ALA A 44 -7.60 0.69 3.78
N LEU A 45 -8.15 -0.29 4.49
CA LEU A 45 -7.77 -1.69 4.35
C LEU A 45 -8.70 -2.37 3.35
N PHE A 46 -8.12 -2.93 2.30
CA PHE A 46 -8.80 -3.74 1.30
C PHE A 46 -8.62 -5.21 1.65
N SER A 47 -9.72 -5.95 1.73
CA SER A 47 -9.74 -7.38 2.04
C SER A 47 -9.21 -8.18 0.85
N PRO A 48 -8.87 -9.47 1.05
CA PRO A 48 -8.44 -10.34 -0.03
C PRO A 48 -9.47 -10.38 -1.17
N GLY A 49 -9.00 -10.17 -2.40
CA GLY A 49 -9.86 -10.11 -3.59
C GLY A 49 -10.49 -8.74 -3.88
N GLU A 50 -10.39 -7.76 -2.97
CA GLU A 50 -10.91 -6.40 -3.18
C GLU A 50 -9.88 -5.47 -3.86
N TRP A 51 -8.69 -5.98 -4.19
CA TRP A 51 -7.61 -5.18 -4.76
C TRP A 51 -6.78 -5.95 -5.79
N GLY A 52 -6.21 -5.18 -6.73
CA GLY A 52 -5.45 -5.70 -7.85
C GLY A 52 -6.27 -6.55 -8.83
N ASP A 53 -5.58 -7.19 -9.75
CA ASP A 53 -6.11 -8.18 -10.71
C ASP A 53 -6.09 -9.61 -10.13
N GLY A 54 -6.26 -9.74 -8.81
CA GLY A 54 -6.11 -11.00 -8.08
C GLY A 54 -4.64 -11.41 -7.84
N THR A 55 -3.66 -10.60 -8.26
CA THR A 55 -2.23 -10.86 -7.98
C THR A 55 -1.83 -10.77 -6.51
N GLY A 56 -2.64 -10.10 -5.68
CA GLY A 56 -2.45 -10.02 -4.23
C GLY A 56 -2.80 -11.30 -3.47
N GLY A 57 -3.42 -12.29 -4.12
CA GLY A 57 -3.79 -13.55 -3.48
C GLY A 57 -4.71 -13.36 -2.28
N LYS A 58 -4.34 -13.98 -1.15
CA LYS A 58 -5.10 -13.94 0.12
C LYS A 58 -4.72 -12.77 1.03
N ALA A 59 -3.89 -11.83 0.55
CA ALA A 59 -3.41 -10.74 1.37
C ALA A 59 -4.44 -9.60 1.46
N CYS A 60 -4.53 -8.95 2.61
CA CYS A 60 -5.11 -7.61 2.68
C CYS A 60 -4.11 -6.60 2.08
N ALA A 61 -4.60 -5.44 1.64
CA ALA A 61 -3.71 -4.36 1.23
C ALA A 61 -4.18 -2.99 1.71
N LEU A 62 -3.21 -2.09 1.87
CA LEU A 62 -3.45 -0.72 2.28
C LEU A 62 -2.46 0.19 1.56
N ALA A 63 -2.88 1.40 1.18
CA ALA A 63 -1.99 2.43 0.68
C ALA A 63 -1.76 3.51 1.73
N THR A 64 -0.56 4.10 1.72
CA THR A 64 -0.23 5.29 2.53
C THR A 64 0.75 6.19 1.78
N ILE A 65 1.10 7.33 2.38
CA ILE A 65 2.12 8.22 1.83
C ILE A 65 3.49 7.54 1.82
N HIS A 66 4.34 7.89 0.87
CA HIS A 66 5.73 7.44 0.90
C HIS A 66 6.50 8.19 2.00
N PRO A 67 7.39 7.55 2.78
CA PRO A 67 8.14 8.22 3.85
C PRO A 67 8.94 9.45 3.39
N SER A 68 9.41 9.48 2.13
CA SER A 68 10.07 10.68 1.59
C SER A 68 9.16 11.91 1.50
N ALA A 69 7.83 11.75 1.47
CA ALA A 69 6.89 12.86 1.54
C ALA A 69 6.85 13.48 2.94
N VAL A 70 7.03 12.66 3.99
CA VAL A 70 7.17 13.17 5.37
C VAL A 70 8.39 14.07 5.49
N LEU A 71 9.51 13.67 4.86
CA LEU A 71 10.75 14.46 4.86
C LEU A 71 10.64 15.78 4.10
N ARG A 72 9.65 15.93 3.23
CA ARG A 72 9.45 17.11 2.36
C ARG A 72 8.24 17.95 2.78
N SER A 73 7.57 17.58 3.87
CA SER A 73 6.37 18.27 4.34
C SER A 73 6.76 19.37 5.32
N ASP A 74 6.12 20.53 5.16
CA ASP A 74 6.20 21.62 6.15
C ASP A 74 5.54 21.23 7.49
N GLU A 75 4.64 20.25 7.46
CA GLU A 75 3.93 19.68 8.61
C GLU A 75 4.44 18.27 8.95
N ARG A 76 5.77 18.12 9.05
CA ARG A 76 6.45 16.81 9.22
C ARG A 76 5.85 15.91 10.29
N GLU A 77 5.57 16.44 11.49
CA GLU A 77 5.05 15.63 12.61
C GLU A 77 3.64 15.11 12.33
N ALA A 78 2.77 15.94 11.74
CA ALA A 78 1.43 15.51 11.34
C ALA A 78 1.49 14.46 10.23
N ALA A 79 2.37 14.66 9.23
CA ALA A 79 2.60 13.69 8.16
C ALA A 79 3.11 12.34 8.70
N TYR A 80 4.07 12.38 9.63
CA TYR A 80 4.60 11.20 10.29
C TYR A 80 3.54 10.48 11.12
N ALA A 81 2.79 11.22 11.96
CA ALA A 81 1.71 10.66 12.76
C ALA A 81 0.65 9.96 11.89
N GLY A 82 0.29 10.57 10.75
CA GLY A 82 -0.60 9.95 9.78
C GLY A 82 -0.03 8.67 9.17
N LEU A 83 1.25 8.65 8.76
CA LEU A 83 1.90 7.43 8.26
C LEU A 83 1.87 6.31 9.31
N VAL A 84 2.21 6.63 10.57
CA VAL A 84 2.17 5.66 11.67
C VAL A 84 0.75 5.16 11.92
N SER A 85 -0.26 6.03 11.83
CA SER A 85 -1.67 5.65 11.97
C SER A 85 -2.06 4.60 10.92
N ASP A 86 -1.72 4.82 9.65
CA ASP A 86 -2.00 3.88 8.56
C ASP A 86 -1.28 2.54 8.77
N LEU A 87 -0.02 2.57 9.25
CA LEU A 87 0.73 1.35 9.56
C LEU A 87 0.13 0.55 10.72
N ARG A 88 -0.49 1.22 11.70
CA ARG A 88 -1.21 0.54 12.79
C ARG A 88 -2.43 -0.21 12.29
N VAL A 89 -3.12 0.30 11.27
CA VAL A 89 -4.24 -0.43 10.62
C VAL A 89 -3.73 -1.71 9.98
N ALA A 90 -2.63 -1.64 9.22
CA ALA A 90 -2.00 -2.81 8.63
C ALA A 90 -1.54 -3.84 9.69
N ALA A 91 -0.95 -3.37 10.79
CA ALA A 91 -0.53 -4.24 11.89
C ALA A 91 -1.71 -4.90 12.62
N ALA A 92 -2.85 -4.21 12.75
CA ALA A 92 -4.05 -4.78 13.36
C ALA A 92 -4.64 -5.94 12.54
N ALA A 93 -4.48 -5.92 11.22
CA ALA A 93 -4.93 -6.98 10.32
C ALA A 93 -4.07 -8.27 10.38
N LEU A 94 -2.95 -8.25 11.13
CA LEU A 94 -2.08 -9.42 11.34
C LEU A 94 -2.41 -10.20 12.62
N ARG A 95 -3.38 -9.74 13.41
CA ARG A 95 -3.74 -10.34 14.70
C ARG A 95 -4.88 -11.35 14.57
#